data_AF-A0A2C4QRV7-F1
#
_entry.id   AF-A0A2C4QRV7-F1
#
_cell.length_a   1.000
_cell.length_b   1.000
_cell.length_c   1.000
_cell.angle_alpha   90.00
_cell.angle_beta   90.00
_cell.angle_gamma   90.00
#
_symmetry.space_group_name_H-M   'P 1'
#
loop_
_entity.id
_entity.type
_entity.pdbx_description
1 polymer ?
#
loop_
_entity_poly.entity_id
_entity_poly.type
_entity_poly.pdbx_seq_one_letter_code
_entity_poly.pdbx_strand_id
1 'polypeptide(L)'
;MLTKLEYERLAADKQCIEHALTMWKDWMSKKQTYTDDLAAEGTMYVVNHMTLRDYQVSLIFDFFDEYLTLLNHGEEQAEAFYKTILRM
;
A
#
# COMPACT_ATOMS: atom_id res chain seq x y z
N MET A 1 -24.86 5.85 -5.08
CA MET A 1 -25.06 5.38 -3.68
C MET A 1 -24.48 3.98 -3.64
N LEU A 2 -23.45 3.75 -2.81
CA LEU A 2 -22.87 2.40 -2.69
C LEU A 2 -23.85 1.48 -1.97
N THR A 3 -23.93 0.24 -2.41
CA THR A 3 -24.59 -0.83 -1.66
C THR A 3 -23.80 -1.12 -0.38
N LYS A 4 -24.46 -1.73 0.61
CA LYS A 4 -23.80 -2.14 1.85
C LYS A 4 -22.56 -3.01 1.60
N LEU A 5 -22.65 -3.94 0.63
CA LEU A 5 -21.54 -4.83 0.26
C LEU A 5 -20.36 -4.06 -0.33
N GLU A 6 -20.63 -3.07 -1.20
CA GLU A 6 -19.58 -2.23 -1.78
C GLU A 6 -18.90 -1.35 -0.72
N TYR A 7 -19.67 -0.84 0.25
CA TYR A 7 -19.11 -0.09 1.37
C TYR A 7 -18.23 -0.96 2.28
N GLU A 8 -18.68 -2.16 2.63
CA GLU A 8 -17.89 -3.11 3.42
C GLU A 8 -16.62 -3.55 2.71
N ARG A 9 -16.69 -3.76 1.38
CA ARG A 9 -15.53 -4.06 0.55
C ARG A 9 -14.54 -2.90 0.53
N LEU A 10 -15.02 -1.68 0.28
CA LEU A 10 -14.19 -0.47 0.28
C LEU A 10 -13.50 -0.24 1.63
N ALA A 11 -14.21 -0.44 2.73
CA ALA A 11 -13.64 -0.35 4.07
C ALA A 11 -12.55 -1.42 4.30
N ALA A 12 -12.77 -2.65 3.86
CA ALA A 12 -11.79 -3.72 3.96
C ALA A 12 -10.55 -3.45 3.09
N ASP A 13 -10.72 -2.86 1.91
CA ASP A 13 -9.64 -2.50 1.00
C ASP A 13 -8.76 -1.39 1.61
N LYS A 14 -9.38 -0.36 2.21
CA LYS A 14 -8.64 0.68 2.94
C LYS A 14 -7.82 0.13 4.10
N GLN A 15 -8.43 -0.72 4.94
CA GLN A 15 -7.73 -1.35 6.05
C GLN A 15 -6.57 -2.23 5.57
N CYS A 16 -6.75 -2.92 4.45
CA CYS A 16 -5.71 -3.71 3.83
C CYS A 16 -4.53 -2.84 3.38
N ILE A 17 -4.79 -1.73 2.69
CA ILE A 17 -3.77 -0.79 2.22
C ILE A 17 -3.05 -0.13 3.39
N GLU A 18 -3.79 0.32 4.41
CA GLU A 18 -3.20 0.94 5.61
C GLU A 18 -2.23 -0.02 6.31
N HIS A 19 -2.66 -1.27 6.56
CA HIS A 19 -1.82 -2.27 7.21
C HIS A 19 -0.59 -2.62 6.35
N ALA A 20 -0.77 -2.78 5.04
CA ALA A 20 0.30 -3.03 4.09
C ALA A 20 1.35 -1.91 4.10
N LEU A 21 0.91 -0.65 4.04
CA LEU A 21 1.81 0.50 4.05
C LEU A 21 2.54 0.63 5.39
N THR A 22 1.86 0.41 6.52
CA THR A 22 2.51 0.41 7.85
C THR A 22 3.59 -0.66 7.94
N MET A 23 3.30 -1.88 7.49
CA MET A 23 4.27 -2.98 7.50
C MET A 23 5.46 -2.69 6.58
N TRP A 24 5.21 -2.15 5.39
CA TRP A 24 6.26 -1.75 4.46
C TRP A 24 7.17 -0.68 5.07
N LYS A 25 6.60 0.38 5.65
CA LYS A 25 7.34 1.46 6.30
C LYS A 25 8.17 0.95 7.49
N ASP A 26 7.61 0.05 8.31
CA ASP A 26 8.35 -0.59 9.41
C ASP A 26 9.53 -1.44 8.89
N TRP A 27 9.33 -2.21 7.82
CA TRP A 27 10.40 -2.99 7.19
C TRP A 27 11.48 -2.08 6.58
N MET A 28 11.08 -1.01 5.89
CA MET A 28 11.99 -0.04 5.28
C MET A 28 12.78 0.74 6.34
N SER A 29 12.19 1.05 7.50
CA SER A 29 12.87 1.73 8.60
C SER A 29 14.08 0.96 9.14
N LYS A 30 14.11 -0.37 8.92
CA LYS A 30 15.22 -1.26 9.31
C LYS A 30 16.33 -1.30 8.25
N LYS A 31 16.16 -0.64 7.11
CA LYS A 31 17.15 -0.55 6.04
C LYS A 31 17.97 0.73 6.20
N GLN A 32 19.25 0.65 5.87
CA GLN A 32 20.17 1.79 6.02
C GLN A 32 19.95 2.87 4.95
N THR A 33 19.50 2.48 3.76
CA THR A 33 19.29 3.37 2.62
C THR A 33 18.04 3.01 1.87
N TYR A 34 17.44 4.00 1.22
CA TYR A 34 16.37 3.80 0.26
C TYR A 34 16.96 3.47 -1.12
N THR A 35 16.43 2.45 -1.78
CA THR A 35 16.68 2.13 -3.20
C THR A 35 15.40 1.54 -3.78
N ASP A 36 15.19 1.68 -5.09
CA ASP A 36 14.01 1.10 -5.76
C ASP A 36 13.95 -0.42 -5.62
N ASP A 37 15.10 -1.10 -5.66
CA ASP A 37 15.19 -2.55 -5.43
C ASP A 37 14.73 -2.94 -4.03
N LEU A 38 15.18 -2.20 -2.99
CA LEU A 38 14.71 -2.42 -1.61
C LEU A 38 13.23 -2.10 -1.47
N ALA A 39 12.73 -1.06 -2.15
CA ALA A 39 11.32 -0.72 -2.12
C ALA A 39 10.45 -1.85 -2.70
N ALA A 40 10.88 -2.43 -3.83
CA ALA A 40 10.23 -3.59 -4.46
C ALA A 40 10.33 -4.85 -3.57
N GLU A 41 11.49 -5.13 -2.97
CA GLU A 41 11.64 -6.20 -1.99
C GLU A 41 10.72 -6.00 -0.77
N GLY A 42 10.54 -4.77 -0.32
CA GLY A 42 9.62 -4.41 0.75
C GLY A 42 8.17 -4.74 0.37
N THR A 43 7.76 -4.47 -0.87
CA THR A 43 6.42 -4.85 -1.37
C THR A 43 6.25 -6.36 -1.35
N MET A 44 7.26 -7.11 -1.80
CA MET A 44 7.23 -8.57 -1.74
C MET A 44 7.19 -9.09 -0.29
N TYR A 45 7.91 -8.44 0.63
CA TYR A 45 7.85 -8.77 2.04
C TYR A 45 6.42 -8.64 2.59
N VAL A 46 5.73 -7.53 2.30
CA VAL A 46 4.34 -7.32 2.71
C VAL A 46 3.42 -8.40 2.18
N VAL A 47 3.45 -8.67 0.87
CA VAL A 47 2.58 -9.66 0.23
C VAL A 47 2.81 -11.07 0.83
N ASN A 48 4.05 -11.41 1.14
CA ASN A 48 4.39 -12.72 1.71
C ASN A 48 4.03 -12.87 3.21
N HIS A 49 3.90 -11.77 3.96
CA HIS A 49 3.68 -11.79 5.41
C HIS A 49 2.26 -11.40 5.82
N MET A 50 1.46 -10.85 4.90
CA MET A 50 0.05 -10.58 5.13
C MET A 50 -0.84 -11.74 4.67
N THR A 51 -1.88 -12.04 5.44
CA THR A 51 -2.95 -12.93 5.00
C THR A 51 -3.89 -12.15 4.08
N LEU A 52 -3.62 -12.20 2.78
CA LEU A 52 -4.38 -11.51 1.74
C LEU A 52 -5.33 -12.46 1.01
N ARG A 53 -6.49 -11.96 0.59
CA ARG A 53 -7.31 -12.64 -0.44
C ARG A 53 -6.71 -12.39 -1.82
N ASP A 54 -6.98 -13.28 -2.79
CA ASP A 54 -6.42 -13.18 -4.15
C ASP A 54 -6.58 -11.78 -4.76
N TYR A 55 -7.76 -11.17 -4.64
CA TYR A 55 -7.98 -9.82 -5.17
C TYR A 55 -7.25 -8.73 -4.39
N GLN A 56 -6.97 -8.94 -3.10
CA GLN A 56 -6.22 -7.99 -2.28
C GLN A 56 -4.74 -8.03 -2.62
N VAL A 57 -4.22 -9.17 -3.09
CA VAL A 57 -2.85 -9.24 -3.62
C VAL A 57 -2.70 -8.28 -4.80
N SER A 58 -3.62 -8.33 -5.77
CA SER A 58 -3.63 -7.39 -6.90
C SER A 58 -3.78 -5.94 -6.43
N LEU A 59 -4.71 -5.67 -5.50
CA LEU A 59 -4.89 -4.33 -4.93
C LEU A 59 -3.59 -3.77 -4.32
N ILE A 60 -2.85 -4.60 -3.57
CA ILE A 60 -1.59 -4.20 -2.94
C ILE A 60 -0.52 -3.92 -3.98
N PHE A 61 -0.40 -4.75 -5.02
CA PHE A 61 0.54 -4.48 -6.11
C PHE A 61 0.22 -3.17 -6.84
N ASP A 62 -1.05 -2.97 -7.24
CA ASP A 62 -1.47 -1.74 -7.92
C ASP A 62 -1.24 -0.50 -7.04
N PHE A 63 -1.51 -0.61 -5.74
CA PHE A 63 -1.23 0.46 -4.78
C PHE A 63 0.26 0.79 -4.69
N PHE A 64 1.13 -0.21 -4.52
CA PHE A 64 2.56 0.04 -4.37
C PHE A 64 3.24 0.49 -5.66
N ASP A 65 2.79 0.05 -6.84
CA ASP A 65 3.32 0.53 -8.12
C ASP A 65 3.18 2.05 -8.25
N GLU A 66 1.97 2.58 -8.00
CA GLU A 66 1.70 4.01 -8.01
C GLU A 66 2.36 4.73 -6.83
N TYR A 67 2.26 4.18 -5.61
CA TYR A 67 2.82 4.81 -4.41
C TYR A 67 4.34 5.00 -4.52
N LEU A 68 5.06 3.99 -4.99
CA LEU A 68 6.52 4.04 -5.15
C LEU A 68 6.93 4.97 -6.30
N THR A 69 6.17 4.97 -7.40
CA THR A 69 6.38 5.93 -8.50
C THR A 69 6.25 7.37 -7.99
N LEU A 70 5.21 7.66 -7.21
CA LEU A 70 5.02 8.99 -6.60
C LEU A 70 6.07 9.30 -5.55
N LEU A 71 6.54 8.31 -4.79
CA LEU A 71 7.60 8.48 -3.79
C LEU A 71 8.91 8.94 -4.45
N ASN A 72 9.22 8.45 -5.65
CA ASN A 72 10.36 8.88 -6.45
C ASN A 72 10.23 10.34 -6.94
N HIS A 73 9.02 10.89 -6.99
CA HIS A 73 8.77 12.31 -7.25
C HIS A 73 8.72 13.17 -5.97
N GLY A 74 8.57 12.54 -4.80
CA GLY A 74 8.64 13.16 -3.48
C GLY A 74 7.67 12.52 -2.47
N GLU A 75 8.04 12.58 -1.19
CA GLU A 75 7.23 12.01 -0.10
C GLU A 75 5.85 12.66 0.00
N GLU A 76 5.73 13.96 -0.28
CA GLU A 76 4.46 14.68 -0.20
C GLU A 76 3.46 14.17 -1.24
N GLN A 77 3.91 13.81 -2.44
CA GLN A 77 3.10 13.29 -3.53
C GLN A 77 2.55 11.91 -3.19
N ALA A 78 3.41 11.01 -2.70
CA ALA A 78 3.01 9.67 -2.28
C ALA A 78 2.03 9.71 -1.09
N GLU A 79 2.28 10.59 -0.12
CA GLU A 79 1.41 10.75 1.05
C GLU A 79 0.05 11.40 0.69
N ALA A 80 0.03 12.32 -0.27
CA ALA A 80 -1.21 12.90 -0.79
C ALA A 80 -2.07 11.85 -1.51
N PHE A 81 -1.45 10.98 -2.31
CA PHE A 81 -2.12 9.84 -2.94
C PHE A 81 -2.72 8.89 -1.91
N TYR A 82 -1.93 8.45 -0.92
CA TYR A 82 -2.41 7.59 0.17
C TYR A 82 -3.62 8.19 0.90
N LYS A 83 -3.54 9.47 1.30
CA LYS A 83 -4.65 10.17 1.97
C LYS A 83 -5.90 10.27 1.09
N THR A 84 -5.73 10.35 -0.23
CA THR A 84 -6.85 10.38 -1.17
C THR A 84 -7.59 9.05 -1.18
N ILE A 85 -6.85 7.93 -1.25
CA ILE A 85 -7.42 6.57 -1.15
C ILE A 85 -8.20 6.37 0.15
N LEU A 86 -7.66 6.83 1.29
CA LEU A 86 -8.35 6.70 2.58
C LEU A 86 -9.65 7.53 2.67
N ARG A 87 -9.74 8.64 1.93
CA ARG A 87 -10.90 9.54 1.93
C ARG A 87 -12.03 9.08 1.02
N MET A 88 -11.76 8.26 0.00
CA MET A 88 -12.74 7.75 -0.96
C MET A 88 -13.63 6.68 -0.35
#